data_AF-A0A259SGV4-F1
#
_entry.id   AF-A0A259SGV4-F1
#
_cell.length_a   1.000
_cell.length_b   1.000
_cell.length_c   1.000
_cell.angle_alpha   90.00
_cell.angle_beta   90.00
_cell.angle_gamma   90.00
#
_symmetry.space_group_name_H-M   'P 1'
#
loop_
_entity.id
_entity.type
_entity.pdbx_description
1 polymer ?
#
loop_
_entity_poly.entity_id
_entity_poly.type
_entity_poly.pdbx_seq_one_letter_code
_entity_poly.pdbx_strand_id
1 'polypeptide(L)'
;MGDSVSFPCRPPQGTWLVDQFGAEFAASIAFVEEHHDDGGHDRPVQTVAGTVQAIHEVVVQETVVRIPRPPRDAPAPIDLGGGVLMGVGPVPPYVLASEPIPRTVRLRSATRVPAVRDRDRTGSAEPAPQRDPEDGAVVTRRPGWVVDVEV
;
A
#
# COMPACT_ATOMS: atom_id res chain seq x y z
N MET A 1 4.56 14.51 -14.61
CA MET A 1 3.74 14.59 -15.85
C MET A 1 4.63 15.18 -16.91
N GLY A 2 4.63 14.63 -18.13
CA GLY A 2 5.60 14.96 -19.18
C GLY A 2 6.95 14.25 -19.03
N ASP A 3 7.12 13.43 -18.00
CA ASP A 3 8.33 12.65 -17.77
C ASP A 3 8.34 11.42 -18.68
N SER A 4 9.48 11.14 -19.30
CA SER A 4 9.70 9.87 -19.99
C SER A 4 9.93 8.77 -18.98
N VAL A 5 9.17 7.69 -19.14
CA VAL A 5 9.22 6.53 -18.26
C VAL A 5 9.47 5.25 -19.04
N SER A 6 10.01 4.24 -18.36
CA SER A 6 10.23 2.91 -18.91
C SER A 6 10.16 1.92 -17.75
N PHE A 7 9.11 1.11 -17.70
CA PHE A 7 8.89 0.14 -16.62
C PHE A 7 8.65 -1.27 -17.18
N PRO A 8 9.20 -2.31 -16.53
CA PRO A 8 8.80 -3.68 -16.79
C PRO A 8 7.39 -3.91 -16.23
N CYS A 9 6.47 -4.33 -17.08
CA CYS A 9 5.07 -4.55 -16.72
C CYS A 9 4.55 -5.89 -17.24
N ARG A 10 3.43 -6.35 -16.69
CA ARG A 10 2.67 -7.52 -17.14
C ARG A 10 1.18 -7.18 -17.27
N PRO A 11 0.44 -7.83 -18.17
CA PRO A 11 -1.02 -7.80 -18.12
C PRO A 11 -1.50 -8.32 -16.76
N PRO A 12 -2.50 -7.69 -16.12
CA PRO A 12 -3.03 -8.18 -14.86
C PRO A 12 -3.54 -9.61 -15.01
N GLN A 13 -3.27 -10.46 -14.02
CA GLN A 13 -3.77 -11.84 -13.97
C GLN A 13 -4.42 -12.13 -12.62
N GLY A 14 -5.37 -13.07 -12.64
CA GLY A 14 -6.10 -13.50 -11.45
C GLY A 14 -7.25 -12.56 -11.14
N THR A 15 -7.83 -12.75 -9.95
CA THR A 15 -8.97 -11.96 -9.49
C THR A 15 -8.56 -10.88 -8.50
N TRP A 16 -7.28 -10.77 -8.10
CA TRP A 16 -6.88 -9.89 -6.99
C TRP A 16 -7.28 -8.41 -7.20
N LEU A 17 -7.11 -7.84 -8.40
CA LEU A 17 -7.59 -6.48 -8.70
C LEU A 17 -9.12 -6.38 -8.61
N VAL A 18 -9.82 -7.42 -9.04
CA VAL A 18 -11.30 -7.49 -8.98
C VAL A 18 -11.76 -7.64 -7.53
N ASP A 19 -11.10 -8.48 -6.75
CA ASP A 19 -11.41 -8.77 -5.36
C ASP A 19 -11.12 -7.54 -4.48
N GLN A 20 -10.04 -6.82 -4.77
CA GLN A 20 -9.59 -5.67 -4.00
C GLN A 20 -10.26 -4.36 -4.42
N PHE A 21 -10.46 -4.14 -5.73
CA PHE A 21 -10.89 -2.85 -6.29
C PHE A 21 -12.19 -2.91 -7.11
N GLY A 22 -12.73 -4.10 -7.35
CA GLY A 22 -13.92 -4.31 -8.15
C GLY A 22 -13.65 -4.41 -9.65
N ALA A 23 -14.57 -5.07 -10.36
CA ALA A 23 -14.42 -5.42 -11.77
C ALA A 23 -14.29 -4.21 -12.70
N GLU A 24 -15.02 -3.13 -12.45
CA GLU A 24 -15.01 -1.92 -13.28
C GLU A 24 -13.62 -1.26 -13.27
N PHE A 25 -13.05 -1.07 -12.08
CA PHE A 25 -11.70 -0.52 -11.94
C PHE A 25 -10.66 -1.47 -12.55
N ALA A 26 -10.73 -2.77 -12.24
CA ALA A 26 -9.80 -3.77 -12.76
C ALA A 26 -9.78 -3.80 -14.30
N ALA A 27 -10.94 -3.66 -14.95
CA ALA A 27 -11.04 -3.62 -16.41
C ALA A 27 -10.38 -2.38 -17.05
N SER A 28 -10.17 -1.30 -16.29
CA SER A 28 -9.48 -0.10 -16.77
C SER A 28 -7.94 -0.23 -16.76
N ILE A 29 -7.40 -1.24 -16.08
CA ILE A 29 -5.95 -1.43 -15.93
C ILE A 29 -5.42 -2.32 -17.04
N ALA A 30 -4.63 -1.75 -17.94
CA ALA A 30 -3.99 -2.49 -19.02
C ALA A 30 -2.78 -3.31 -18.53
N PHE A 31 -1.99 -2.75 -17.62
CA PHE A 31 -0.74 -3.32 -17.14
C PHE A 31 -0.51 -3.04 -15.66
N VAL A 32 0.16 -3.97 -14.99
CA VAL A 32 0.68 -3.84 -13.62
C VAL A 32 2.20 -3.92 -13.68
N GLU A 33 2.88 -3.09 -12.92
CA GLU A 33 4.34 -3.14 -12.83
C GLU A 33 4.81 -4.50 -12.30
N GLU A 34 5.89 -5.04 -12.86
CA GLU A 34 6.35 -6.40 -12.67
C GLU A 34 6.41 -6.83 -11.19
N HIS A 35 6.90 -5.94 -10.33
CA HIS A 35 7.13 -6.22 -8.92
C HIS A 35 5.85 -6.12 -8.06
N HIS A 36 4.75 -5.62 -8.62
CA HIS A 36 3.44 -5.53 -8.01
C HIS A 36 2.46 -6.61 -8.50
N ASP A 37 2.86 -7.40 -9.50
CA ASP A 37 2.06 -8.51 -10.00
C ASP A 37 2.25 -9.74 -9.10
N ASP A 38 1.15 -10.29 -8.59
CA ASP A 38 1.14 -11.53 -7.79
C ASP A 38 1.41 -12.80 -8.63
N GLY A 39 1.67 -12.66 -9.94
CA GLY A 39 2.00 -13.77 -10.83
C GLY A 39 3.41 -14.30 -10.62
N GLY A 40 3.62 -15.57 -10.98
CA GLY A 40 4.94 -16.20 -10.89
C GLY A 40 6.00 -15.46 -11.71
N HIS A 41 7.24 -15.41 -11.18
CA HIS A 41 8.38 -14.69 -11.77
C HIS A 41 8.72 -15.11 -13.22
N ASP A 42 8.29 -16.30 -13.65
CA ASP A 42 8.56 -16.84 -14.99
C ASP A 42 7.67 -16.24 -16.10
N ARG A 43 6.72 -15.37 -15.74
CA ARG A 43 5.82 -14.76 -16.72
C ARG A 43 6.56 -13.72 -17.59
N PRO A 44 6.28 -13.69 -18.91
CA PRO A 44 6.90 -12.74 -19.81
C PRO A 44 6.60 -11.31 -19.37
N VAL A 45 7.64 -10.49 -19.35
CA VAL A 45 7.61 -9.07 -19.02
C VAL A 45 7.65 -8.28 -20.31
N GLN A 46 6.84 -7.23 -20.39
CA GLN A 46 6.91 -6.25 -21.45
C GLN A 46 7.32 -4.89 -20.88
N THR A 47 8.22 -4.20 -21.57
CA THR A 47 8.59 -2.84 -21.18
C THR A 47 7.57 -1.86 -21.75
N VAL A 48 6.85 -1.16 -20.87
CA VAL A 48 6.05 0.00 -21.24
C VAL A 48 6.95 1.23 -21.15
N ALA A 49 7.20 1.87 -22.29
CA ALA A 49 7.99 3.10 -22.38
C ALA A 49 7.18 4.18 -23.07
N GLY A 50 7.23 5.41 -22.56
CA GLY A 50 6.39 6.49 -23.06
C GLY A 50 6.46 7.74 -22.19
N THR A 51 5.50 8.65 -22.37
CA THR A 51 5.41 9.90 -21.61
C THR A 51 4.22 9.87 -20.66
N VAL A 52 4.46 10.24 -19.39
CA VAL A 52 3.38 10.28 -18.38
C VAL A 52 2.40 11.41 -18.67
N GLN A 53 1.17 11.05 -19.05
CA GLN A 53 0.07 11.98 -19.31
C GLN A 53 -0.65 12.36 -18.01
N ALA A 54 -0.94 11.38 -17.17
CA ALA A 54 -1.62 11.61 -15.90
C ALA A 54 -1.17 10.66 -14.80
N ILE A 55 -1.31 11.11 -13.55
CA ILE A 55 -1.07 10.28 -12.37
C ILE A 55 -2.30 10.41 -11.47
N HIS A 56 -2.83 9.27 -11.05
CA HIS A 56 -3.94 9.19 -10.12
C HIS A 56 -3.55 8.35 -8.92
N GLU A 57 -3.84 8.84 -7.72
CA GLU A 57 -3.82 8.02 -6.53
C GLU A 57 -5.12 7.24 -6.44
N VAL A 58 -5.00 5.94 -6.19
CA VAL A 58 -6.14 5.07 -5.90
C VAL A 58 -6.54 5.34 -4.46
N VAL A 59 -7.80 5.70 -4.24
CA VAL A 59 -8.37 5.97 -2.92
C VAL A 59 -9.47 4.95 -2.68
N VAL A 60 -9.37 4.21 -1.58
CA VAL A 60 -10.37 3.22 -1.17
C VAL A 60 -10.84 3.51 0.25
N GLN A 61 -12.06 3.11 0.57
CA GLN A 61 -12.53 3.08 1.95
C GLN A 61 -12.45 1.64 2.46
N GLU A 62 -11.95 1.49 3.68
CA GLU A 62 -11.87 0.20 4.35
C GLU A 62 -12.54 0.30 5.72
N THR A 63 -13.17 -0.79 6.14
CA THR A 63 -13.62 -0.95 7.52
C THR A 63 -12.49 -1.58 8.31
N VAL A 64 -12.12 -0.95 9.44
CA VAL A 64 -11.12 -1.50 10.36
C VAL A 64 -11.79 -2.42 11.35
N VAL A 65 -11.21 -3.60 11.55
CA VAL A 65 -11.61 -4.57 12.56
C VAL A 65 -10.46 -4.82 13.52
N ARG A 66 -10.73 -4.71 14.83
CA ARG A 66 -9.78 -5.06 15.88
C ARG A 66 -9.87 -6.55 16.16
N ILE A 67 -8.90 -7.32 15.69
CA ILE A 67 -8.84 -8.76 15.91
C ILE A 67 -7.96 -9.03 17.14
N PRO A 68 -8.37 -9.91 18.07
CA PRO A 68 -7.51 -10.36 19.16
C PRO A 68 -6.16 -10.80 18.64
N ARG A 69 -5.07 -10.29 19.24
CA ARG A 69 -3.73 -10.63 18.80
C ARG A 69 -3.49 -12.13 19.02
N PRO A 70 -3.06 -12.88 18.00
CA PRO A 70 -2.68 -14.27 18.18
C PRO A 70 -1.60 -14.38 19.27
N PRO A 71 -1.61 -15.46 20.09
CA PRO A 71 -0.55 -15.69 21.06
C PRO A 71 0.81 -15.68 20.34
N ARG A 72 1.72 -14.85 20.82
CA ARG A 72 3.11 -14.80 20.36
C ARG A 72 3.99 -14.81 21.59
N ASP A 73 5.10 -15.56 21.52
CA ASP A 73 6.12 -15.52 22.56
C ASP A 73 6.56 -14.07 22.78
N ALA A 74 6.66 -13.68 24.06
CA ALA A 74 7.16 -12.37 24.40
C ALA A 74 8.57 -12.22 23.80
N PRO A 75 8.85 -11.15 23.05
CA PRO A 75 10.19 -10.93 22.53
C PRO A 75 11.17 -10.92 23.70
N ALA A 76 12.24 -11.70 23.59
CA ALA A 76 13.29 -11.71 24.59
C ALA A 76 13.84 -10.27 24.74
N PRO A 77 14.04 -9.78 25.98
CA PRO A 77 14.67 -8.50 26.19
C PRO A 77 16.03 -8.45 25.49
N ILE A 78 16.32 -7.35 24.80
CA ILE A 78 17.64 -7.13 24.22
C ILE A 78 18.53 -6.56 25.33
N ASP A 79 19.61 -7.27 25.67
CA ASP A 79 20.63 -6.75 26.57
C ASP A 79 21.49 -5.72 25.82
N LEU A 80 21.50 -4.50 26.32
CA LEU A 80 22.32 -3.40 25.79
C LEU A 80 23.69 -3.29 26.47
N GLY A 81 23.99 -4.20 27.42
CA GLY A 81 25.17 -4.19 28.26
C GLY A 81 24.95 -3.44 29.58
N GLY A 82 25.78 -3.74 30.59
CA GLY A 82 25.75 -3.04 31.89
C GLY A 82 24.50 -3.31 32.74
N GLY A 83 23.75 -4.37 32.45
CA GLY A 83 22.49 -4.69 33.13
C GLY A 83 21.28 -3.91 32.62
N VAL A 84 21.40 -3.21 31.49
CA VAL A 84 20.31 -2.46 30.86
C VAL A 84 19.60 -3.34 29.84
N LEU A 85 18.32 -3.65 30.11
CA LEU A 85 17.45 -4.36 29.18
C LEU A 85 16.57 -3.36 28.42
N MET A 86 16.55 -3.46 27.09
CA MET A 86 15.56 -2.76 26.27
C MET A 86 14.25 -3.57 26.27
N GLY A 87 13.26 -3.09 27.01
CA GLY A 87 11.90 -3.62 26.93
C GLY A 87 11.18 -3.12 25.67
N VAL A 88 10.46 -4.00 25.00
CA VAL A 88 9.49 -3.58 23.97
C VAL A 88 8.29 -3.00 24.71
N GLY A 89 7.90 -1.75 24.40
CA GLY A 89 6.77 -1.08 25.05
C GLY A 89 5.46 -1.88 24.99
N PRO A 90 4.41 -1.46 25.73
CA PRO A 90 3.16 -2.20 25.79
C PRO A 90 2.60 -2.42 24.39
N VAL A 91 2.49 -3.69 24.02
CA VAL A 91 1.98 -4.12 22.73
C VAL A 91 0.45 -4.17 22.81
N PRO A 92 -0.30 -3.56 21.87
CA PRO A 92 -1.76 -3.62 21.88
C PRO A 92 -2.28 -5.07 21.88
N PRO A 93 -3.33 -5.40 22.66
CA PRO A 93 -3.87 -6.77 22.74
C PRO A 93 -4.61 -7.20 21.46
N TYR A 94 -4.65 -6.33 20.44
CA TYR A 94 -5.25 -6.57 19.14
C TYR A 94 -4.25 -6.30 18.01
N VAL A 95 -4.63 -6.76 16.83
CA VAL A 95 -4.11 -6.32 15.52
C VAL A 95 -5.24 -5.66 14.75
N LEU A 96 -4.92 -4.68 13.92
CA LEU A 96 -5.89 -4.08 13.02
C LEU A 96 -5.90 -4.88 11.73
N ALA A 97 -7.03 -5.50 11.43
CA ALA A 97 -7.35 -5.97 10.09
C ALA A 97 -8.19 -4.90 9.40
N SER A 98 -8.14 -4.86 8.07
CA SER A 98 -9.01 -3.99 7.30
C SER A 98 -9.58 -4.72 6.11
N GLU A 99 -10.84 -4.45 5.82
CA GLU A 99 -11.56 -5.01 4.68
C GLU A 99 -12.00 -3.88 3.75
N PRO A 100 -11.72 -3.97 2.44
CA PRO A 100 -12.17 -2.97 1.48
C PRO A 100 -13.69 -2.93 1.39
N ILE A 101 -14.25 -1.73 1.45
CA ILE A 101 -15.68 -1.52 1.20
C ILE A 101 -15.90 -1.56 -0.31
N PRO A 102 -16.72 -2.49 -0.83
CA PRO A 102 -16.94 -2.62 -2.27
C PRO A 102 -17.41 -1.30 -2.90
N ARG A 103 -16.96 -1.02 -4.12
CA ARG A 103 -17.37 0.15 -4.93
C ARG A 103 -17.04 1.51 -4.30
N THR A 104 -16.04 1.58 -3.42
CA THR A 104 -15.53 2.84 -2.86
C THR A 104 -14.27 3.35 -3.54
N VAL A 105 -13.77 2.63 -4.54
CA VAL A 105 -12.59 3.02 -5.31
C VAL A 105 -12.84 4.33 -6.04
N ARG A 106 -11.95 5.29 -5.82
CA ARG A 106 -11.95 6.59 -6.48
C ARG A 106 -10.54 6.93 -6.92
N LEU A 107 -10.44 7.66 -8.03
CA LEU A 107 -9.18 8.20 -8.50
C LEU A 107 -9.08 9.66 -8.07
N ARG A 108 -7.98 10.00 -7.41
CA ARG A 108 -7.63 11.38 -7.06
C ARG A 108 -6.43 11.80 -7.89
N SER A 109 -6.56 12.88 -8.65
CA SER A 109 -5.44 13.42 -9.42
C SER A 109 -4.25 13.73 -8.51
N ALA A 110 -3.06 13.32 -8.94
CA ALA A 110 -1.80 13.53 -8.26
C ALA A 110 -0.76 14.10 -9.23
N THR A 111 0.16 14.89 -8.71
CA THR A 111 1.23 15.50 -9.54
C THR A 111 2.43 14.58 -9.70
N ARG A 112 2.65 13.66 -8.75
CA ARG A 112 3.78 12.72 -8.72
C ARG A 112 3.45 11.46 -7.93
N VAL A 113 4.12 10.35 -8.27
CA VAL A 113 4.21 9.17 -7.41
C VAL A 113 5.27 9.44 -6.34
N PRO A 114 4.97 9.32 -5.03
CA PRO A 114 5.95 9.52 -3.98
C PRO A 114 7.10 8.51 -4.10
N ALA A 115 8.34 9.00 -4.15
CA ALA A 115 9.50 8.13 -4.07
C ALA A 115 9.57 7.50 -2.67
N VAL A 116 10.03 6.25 -2.56
CA VAL A 116 10.23 5.56 -1.26
C VAL A 116 11.08 6.40 -0.29
N ARG A 117 12.00 7.24 -0.81
CA ARG A 117 12.83 8.17 -0.02
C ARG A 117 12.09 9.36 0.60
N ASP A 118 10.89 9.70 0.14
CA ASP A 118 10.10 10.81 0.73
C ASP A 118 9.33 10.39 1.99
N ARG A 119 9.34 9.10 2.36
CA ARG A 119 8.82 8.65 3.67
C ARG A 119 9.79 8.93 4.82
N ASP A 120 11.10 8.98 4.54
CA ASP A 120 12.13 9.15 5.56
C ASP A 120 12.88 10.47 5.36
N ARG A 121 12.79 11.37 6.36
CA ARG A 121 13.58 12.61 6.56
C ARG A 121 13.05 13.91 5.94
N THR A 122 11.87 14.34 6.38
CA THR A 122 11.82 15.75 6.85
C THR A 122 11.92 15.69 8.36
N GLY A 123 12.86 16.42 8.97
CA GLY A 123 13.05 16.50 10.42
C GLY A 123 11.91 17.19 11.17
N SER A 124 10.68 17.06 10.66
CA SER A 124 9.45 17.36 11.37
C SER A 124 9.24 16.24 12.36
N ALA A 125 9.04 16.56 13.64
CA ALA A 125 8.58 15.61 14.64
C ALA A 125 7.47 14.76 14.02
N GLU A 126 7.61 13.43 14.07
CA GLU A 126 6.54 12.54 13.64
C GLU A 126 5.24 13.06 14.27
N PRO A 127 4.17 13.24 13.48
CA PRO A 127 2.89 13.63 14.05
C PRO A 127 2.59 12.66 15.19
N ALA A 128 2.13 13.21 16.32
CA ALA A 128 1.80 12.41 17.50
C ALA A 128 1.03 11.16 17.05
N PRO A 129 1.32 9.97 17.61
CA PRO A 129 0.73 8.72 17.18
C PRO A 129 -0.76 8.91 16.96
N GLN A 130 -1.23 8.73 15.73
CA GLN A 130 -2.66 8.80 15.46
C GLN A 130 -3.33 7.76 16.35
N ARG A 131 -4.42 8.17 17.02
CA ARG A 131 -5.20 7.23 17.83
C ARG A 131 -5.61 6.06 16.95
N ASP A 132 -5.45 4.85 17.48
CA ASP A 132 -5.89 3.65 16.79
C ASP A 132 -7.38 3.79 16.44
N PRO A 133 -7.76 3.57 15.17
CA PRO A 133 -9.16 3.59 14.76
C PRO A 133 -9.98 2.62 15.62
N GLU A 134 -11.21 3.03 15.95
CA GLU A 134 -12.16 2.20 16.66
C GLU A 134 -12.59 1.00 15.81
N ASP A 135 -13.11 -0.03 16.46
CA ASP A 135 -13.66 -1.18 15.76
C ASP A 135 -14.86 -0.76 14.90
N GLY A 136 -14.89 -1.19 13.64
CA GLY A 136 -15.87 -0.74 12.65
C GLY A 136 -15.61 0.66 12.07
N ALA A 137 -14.49 1.32 12.41
CA ALA A 137 -14.16 2.62 11.83
C ALA A 137 -13.94 2.51 10.32
N VAL A 138 -14.57 3.42 9.57
CA VAL A 138 -14.33 3.59 8.14
C VAL A 138 -13.12 4.50 7.96
N VAL A 139 -12.06 3.96 7.38
CA VAL A 139 -10.82 4.70 7.10
C VAL A 139 -10.60 4.83 5.61
N THR A 140 -9.98 5.94 5.20
CA THR A 140 -9.53 6.11 3.81
C THR A 140 -8.11 5.62 3.66
N ARG A 141 -7.88 4.71 2.70
CA ARG A 141 -6.56 4.21 2.33
C ARG A 141 -6.17 4.65 0.92
N ARG A 142 -4.86 4.60 0.69
CA ARG A 142 -4.19 4.97 -0.57
C ARG A 142 -3.27 3.81 -0.98
N PRO A 143 -3.84 2.73 -1.53
CA PRO A 143 -3.11 1.49 -1.78
C PRO A 143 -2.07 1.60 -2.90
N GLY A 144 -2.21 2.58 -3.80
CA GLY A 144 -1.25 2.75 -4.89
C GLY A 144 -1.63 3.88 -5.85
N TRP A 145 -1.02 3.84 -7.03
CA TRP A 145 -1.17 4.83 -8.08
C TRP A 145 -1.47 4.17 -9.43
N VAL A 146 -2.24 4.86 -10.26
CA VAL A 146 -2.44 4.56 -11.68
C VAL A 146 -1.74 5.65 -12.46
N VAL A 147 -0.93 5.25 -13.44
CA VAL A 147 -0.20 6.16 -14.32
C VAL A 147 -0.70 5.96 -15.74
N ASP A 148 -1.15 7.04 -16.35
CA ASP A 148 -1.51 7.07 -17.76
C ASP A 148 -0.26 7.44 -18.58
N VAL A 149 0.09 6.58 -19.55
CA VAL A 149 1.32 6.66 -20.33
C VAL A 149 0.96 6.66 -21.81
N GLU A 150 1.36 7.72 -22.51
CA GLU A 150 1.31 7.78 -23.97
C GLU A 150 2.54 7.05 -24.53
N VAL A 151 2.31 5.99 -25.32
CA VAL A 151 3.32 5.10 -25.90
C VAL A 151 3.54 5.43 -27.38
#